data_AF-A0A9Q1BH19-F1
#
_entry.id   AF-A0A9Q1BH19-F1
#
_cell.length_a   1.000
_cell.length_b   1.000
_cell.length_c   1.000
_cell.angle_alpha   90.00
_cell.angle_beta   90.00
_cell.angle_gamma   90.00
#
_symmetry.space_group_name_H-M   'P 1'
#
loop_
_entity.id
_entity.type
_entity.pdbx_description
1 polymer ?
#
loop_
_entity_poly.entity_id
_entity_poly.type
_entity_poly.pdbx_seq_one_letter_code
_entity_poly.pdbx_strand_id
1 'polypeptide(L)'
;MTDRSHGTLKNMLRALTPDQMKAWDVYIPHFLFAYREVPSAATGFSPFELLYSRQVRGPLSILKSHWDSPRVSILRNPCYLLKMRERMSEWMAEASDSQVNYQEGMKEHYDRNALNRVSEPGEKVLVFLPEGPAKLDCK
;
A
#
# COMPACT_ATOMS: atom_id res chain seq x y z
N MET A 1 1.52 1.26 -7.66
CA MET A 1 1.22 1.15 -6.20
C MET A 1 1.36 2.48 -5.49
N THR A 2 2.36 3.31 -5.83
CA THR A 2 2.63 4.62 -5.22
C THR A 2 1.44 5.58 -5.28
N ASP A 3 0.72 5.66 -6.40
CA ASP A 3 -0.45 6.56 -6.50
C ASP A 3 -1.59 6.15 -5.58
N ARG A 4 -1.75 4.84 -5.37
CA ARG A 4 -2.78 4.30 -4.49
C ARG A 4 -2.47 4.57 -3.02
N SER A 5 -1.20 4.43 -2.61
CA SER A 5 -0.80 4.78 -1.23
C SER A 5 -0.94 6.29 -0.99
N HIS A 6 -0.59 7.13 -1.96
CA HIS A 6 -0.85 8.57 -1.90
C HIS A 6 -2.35 8.88 -1.80
N GLY A 7 -3.20 8.16 -2.55
CA GLY A 7 -4.65 8.29 -2.46
C GLY A 7 -5.19 7.94 -1.07
N THR A 8 -4.74 6.84 -0.47
CA THR A 8 -5.11 6.45 0.89
C THR A 8 -4.68 7.50 1.92
N LEU A 9 -3.45 8.01 1.82
CA LEU A 9 -2.96 9.04 2.72
C LEU A 9 -3.76 10.35 2.60
N LYS A 10 -4.08 10.77 1.37
CA LYS A 10 -4.96 11.92 1.13
C LYS A 10 -6.35 11.71 1.74
N ASN A 11 -6.90 10.51 1.64
CA ASN A 11 -8.19 10.19 2.27
C ASN A 11 -8.12 10.24 3.80
N MET A 12 -7.04 9.76 4.41
CA MET A 12 -6.81 9.90 5.85
C MET A 12 -6.69 11.36 6.27
N LEU A 13 -5.97 12.17 5.50
CA LEU A 13 -5.84 13.61 5.75
C LEU A 13 -7.18 14.36 5.65
N ARG A 14 -8.08 13.95 4.76
CA ARG A 14 -9.44 14.53 4.67
C ARG A 14 -10.27 14.36 5.95
N ALA A 15 -9.91 13.42 6.83
CA ALA A 15 -10.58 13.25 8.11
C ALA A 15 -10.17 14.30 9.16
N LEU A 16 -9.10 15.08 8.90
CA LEU A 16 -8.70 16.17 9.78
C LEU A 16 -9.68 17.34 9.71
N THR A 17 -9.90 17.99 10.85
CA THR A 17 -10.62 19.26 10.91
C THR A 17 -9.81 20.40 10.27
N PRO A 18 -10.44 21.51 9.83
CA PRO A 18 -9.74 22.63 9.20
C PRO A 18 -8.59 23.21 10.03
N ASP A 19 -8.73 23.23 11.36
CA ASP A 19 -7.67 23.72 12.25
C ASP A 19 -6.52 22.72 12.38
N GLN A 20 -6.80 21.42 12.40
CA GLN A 20 -5.76 20.39 12.37
C GLN A 20 -5.03 20.32 11.02
N MET A 21 -5.72 20.65 9.92
CA MET A 21 -5.13 20.69 8.59
C MET A 21 -4.00 21.72 8.47
N LYS A 22 -4.02 22.80 9.28
CA LYS A 22 -2.92 23.78 9.33
C LYS A 22 -1.60 23.17 9.83
N ALA A 23 -1.69 22.09 10.61
CA ALA A 23 -0.56 21.34 11.17
C ALA A 23 -0.56 19.88 10.67
N TRP A 24 -0.94 19.67 9.40
CA TRP A 24 -1.08 18.34 8.81
C TRP A 24 0.21 17.50 8.89
N ASP A 25 1.37 18.16 8.83
CA ASP A 25 2.70 17.58 8.91
C ASP A 25 2.95 16.87 10.25
N VAL A 26 2.40 17.40 11.35
CA VAL A 26 2.47 16.78 12.68
C VAL A 26 1.67 15.47 12.73
N TYR A 27 0.60 15.37 11.94
CA TYR A 27 -0.24 14.17 11.88
C TYR A 27 0.26 13.11 10.90
N ILE A 28 1.17 13.46 9.98
CA ILE A 28 1.72 12.51 8.98
C ILE A 28 2.31 11.24 9.61
N PRO A 29 3.16 11.31 10.66
CA PRO A 29 3.69 10.11 11.29
C PRO A 29 2.60 9.17 11.83
N HIS A 30 1.51 9.74 12.36
CA HIS A 30 0.38 8.99 12.91
C HIS A 30 -0.39 8.26 11.80
N PHE A 31 -0.66 8.93 10.69
CA PHE A 31 -1.31 8.30 9.54
C PHE A 31 -0.42 7.24 8.88
N LEU A 32 0.88 7.50 8.77
CA LEU A 32 1.82 6.51 8.26
C LEU A 32 1.91 5.30 9.17
N PHE A 33 1.82 5.47 10.49
CA PHE A 33 1.74 4.35 11.43
C PHE A 33 0.49 3.52 11.18
N ALA A 34 -0.69 4.15 11.15
CA ALA A 34 -1.97 3.47 10.88
C ALA A 34 -1.94 2.74 9.52
N TYR A 35 -1.39 3.39 8.48
CA TYR A 35 -1.24 2.77 7.17
C TYR A 35 -0.30 1.55 7.17
N ARG A 36 0.79 1.60 7.95
CA ARG A 36 1.77 0.50 8.03
C ARG A 36 1.30 -0.67 8.89
N GLU A 37 0.36 -0.45 9.80
CA GLU A 37 -0.22 -1.48 10.66
C GLU A 37 -1.33 -2.27 9.97
N VAL A 38 -2.07 -1.66 9.06
CA VAL A 38 -3.22 -2.30 8.41
C VAL A 38 -2.77 -3.16 7.22
N PRO A 39 -3.25 -4.41 7.10
CA PRO A 39 -3.02 -5.24 5.93
C PRO A 39 -3.58 -4.62 4.64
N SER A 40 -2.76 -4.61 3.58
CA SER A 40 -3.21 -4.13 2.27
C SER A 40 -3.97 -5.22 1.54
N ALA A 41 -5.13 -4.91 0.97
CA ALA A 41 -5.93 -5.86 0.19
C ALA A 41 -5.19 -6.47 -1.01
N ALA A 42 -4.16 -5.79 -1.52
CA ALA A 42 -3.36 -6.30 -2.65
C ALA A 42 -2.35 -7.37 -2.22
N THR A 43 -1.81 -7.29 -1.01
CA THR A 43 -0.74 -8.17 -0.53
C THR A 43 -1.22 -9.12 0.56
N GLY A 44 -2.36 -8.87 1.20
CA GLY A 44 -2.85 -9.61 2.37
C GLY A 44 -2.07 -9.33 3.67
N PHE A 45 -0.87 -8.76 3.57
CA PHE A 45 -0.01 -8.40 4.71
C PHE A 45 0.07 -6.89 4.92
N SER A 46 0.36 -6.47 6.15
CA SER A 46 0.70 -5.08 6.44
C SER A 46 2.13 -4.75 5.99
N PRO A 47 2.43 -3.49 5.60
CA PRO A 47 3.79 -3.10 5.21
C PRO A 47 4.83 -3.38 6.29
N PHE A 48 4.46 -3.25 7.57
CA PHE A 48 5.36 -3.54 8.68
C PHE A 48 5.63 -5.05 8.84
N GLU A 49 4.62 -5.89 8.63
CA GLU A 49 4.78 -7.34 8.65
C GLU A 49 5.74 -7.82 7.57
N LEU A 50 5.66 -7.26 6.36
CA LEU A 50 6.58 -7.61 5.28
C LEU A 50 8.02 -7.17 5.57
N LEU A 51 8.21 -6.02 6.24
CA LEU A 51 9.54 -5.49 6.53
C LEU A 51 10.21 -6.18 7.72
N TYR A 52 9.45 -6.52 8.76
CA TYR A 52 9.99 -7.02 10.02
C TYR A 52 9.60 -8.46 10.36
N SER A 53 8.86 -9.13 9.46
CA SER A 53 8.34 -10.51 9.62
C SER A 53 7.75 -10.81 11.01
N ARG A 54 7.12 -9.77 11.56
CA ARG A 54 6.43 -9.80 12.85
C ARG A 54 5.24 -8.85 12.79
N GLN A 55 4.19 -9.21 13.50
CA GLN A 55 3.03 -8.35 13.66
C GLN A 55 3.41 -7.06 14.41
N VAL A 56 2.83 -5.93 13.99
CA VAL A 56 2.97 -4.65 14.68
C VAL A 56 2.48 -4.78 16.10
N ARG A 57 3.30 -4.36 17.07
CA ARG A 57 2.79 -4.11 18.42
C ARG A 57 2.22 -2.70 18.51
N GLY A 58 1.00 -2.52 18.03
CA GLY A 58 0.27 -1.25 18.13
C GLY A 58 -0.33 -1.03 19.52
N PRO A 59 -0.88 0.17 19.79
CA PRO A 59 -1.48 0.52 21.08
C PRO A 59 -2.53 -0.52 21.55
N LEU A 60 -3.36 -1.00 20.62
CA LEU A 60 -4.38 -2.01 20.91
C LEU A 60 -3.78 -3.38 21.26
N SER A 61 -2.69 -3.78 20.61
CA SER A 61 -1.99 -5.03 20.92
C SER A 61 -1.34 -4.99 22.31
N ILE A 62 -0.83 -3.82 22.71
CA ILE A 62 -0.23 -3.60 24.02
C ILE A 62 -1.32 -3.67 25.08
N LEU A 63 -2.44 -2.97 24.86
CA LEU A 63 -3.59 -3.02 25.75
C LEU A 63 -4.11 -4.45 25.93
N LYS A 64 -4.23 -5.20 24.82
CA LYS A 64 -4.58 -6.63 24.85
C LYS A 64 -3.58 -7.45 25.65
N SER A 65 -2.27 -7.26 25.42
CA SER A 65 -1.24 -8.00 26.15
C SER A 65 -1.23 -7.72 27.65
N HIS A 66 -1.58 -6.49 28.05
CA HIS A 66 -1.72 -6.09 29.44
C HIS A 66 -2.97 -6.70 30.08
N TRP A 67 -4.06 -6.80 29.31
CA TRP A 67 -5.31 -7.42 29.74
C TRP A 67 -5.17 -8.95 29.89
N ASP A 68 -4.51 -9.61 28.95
CA ASP A 68 -4.36 -11.08 28.90
C ASP A 68 -3.25 -11.63 29.82
N SER A 69 -2.45 -10.76 30.45
CA SER A 69 -1.34 -11.07 31.37
C SER A 69 -0.58 -12.38 31.06
N PRO A 70 0.43 -12.31 30.17
CA PRO A 70 1.68 -12.98 30.51
C PRO A 70 2.89 -12.10 30.19
N ARG A 71 3.79 -11.99 31.17
CA ARG A 71 5.12 -11.38 31.02
C ARG A 71 5.96 -12.27 30.12
N VAL A 72 5.94 -12.03 28.80
CA VAL A 72 6.82 -12.74 27.88
C VAL A 72 8.23 -12.15 27.99
N SER A 73 9.14 -12.91 28.59
CA SER A 73 10.56 -12.59 28.62
C SER A 73 11.09 -12.53 27.20
N ILE A 74 11.64 -11.38 26.81
CA ILE A 74 12.30 -11.19 25.51
C ILE A 74 13.65 -11.90 25.55
N LEU A 75 13.65 -13.22 25.38
CA LEU A 75 14.89 -13.96 25.22
C LEU A 75 15.45 -13.63 23.83
N ARG A 76 16.58 -12.92 23.80
CA ARG A 76 17.40 -12.74 22.59
C ARG A 76 18.04 -14.08 22.24
N ASN A 77 17.26 -14.95 21.62
CA ASN A 77 17.75 -16.22 21.12
C ASN A 77 18.22 -16.04 19.66
N PRO A 78 19.49 -16.34 19.30
CA PRO A 78 19.98 -16.26 17.92
C PRO A 78 19.12 -17.05 16.91
N CYS A 79 18.50 -18.16 17.32
CA CYS A 79 17.55 -18.91 16.49
C CYS A 79 16.33 -18.08 16.06
N TYR A 80 15.99 -17.00 16.78
CA TYR A 80 14.91 -16.09 16.40
C TYR A 80 15.22 -15.37 15.09
N LEU A 81 16.46 -14.92 14.87
CA LEU A 81 16.85 -14.19 13.67
C LEU A 81 16.83 -15.09 12.42
N LEU A 82 17.26 -16.35 12.55
CA LEU A 82 17.18 -17.33 11.46
C LEU A 82 15.71 -17.59 11.09
N LYS A 83 14.86 -17.87 12.08
CA LYS A 83 13.40 -18.03 11.87
C LYS A 83 12.73 -16.76 11.34
N MET A 84 13.27 -15.58 11.65
CA MET A 84 12.77 -14.30 11.15
C MET A 84 13.07 -14.16 9.66
N ARG A 85 14.29 -14.54 9.23
CA ARG A 85 14.69 -14.51 7.82
C ARG A 85 13.88 -15.49 6.98
N GLU A 86 13.71 -16.73 7.43
CA GLU A 86 12.91 -17.75 6.74
C GLU A 86 11.48 -17.27 6.52
N ARG A 87 10.82 -16.80 7.59
CA ARG A 87 9.47 -16.23 7.50
C ARG A 87 9.39 -15.00 6.60
N MET A 88 10.41 -14.15 6.59
CA MET A 88 10.45 -12.99 5.71
C MET A 88 10.45 -13.40 4.24
N SER A 89 11.25 -14.41 3.85
CA SER A 89 11.24 -14.93 2.48
C SER A 89 9.90 -15.54 2.09
N GLU A 90 9.29 -16.32 2.99
CA GLU A 90 7.98 -16.93 2.75
C GLU A 90 6.90 -15.86 2.55
N TRP A 91 6.83 -14.87 3.45
CA TRP A 91 5.81 -13.82 3.38
C TRP A 91 6.00 -12.91 2.17
N MET A 92 7.25 -12.60 1.81
CA MET A 92 7.51 -11.81 0.59
C MET A 92 7.11 -12.56 -0.68
N ALA A 93 7.32 -13.88 -0.74
CA ALA A 93 6.87 -14.69 -1.86
C ALA A 93 5.33 -14.69 -1.95
N GLU A 94 4.64 -15.00 -0.86
CA GLU A 94 3.17 -14.99 -0.80
C GLU A 94 2.57 -13.62 -1.14
N ALA A 95 3.18 -12.55 -0.62
CA ALA A 95 2.74 -11.18 -0.91
C ALA A 95 2.94 -10.82 -2.38
N SER A 96 4.03 -11.28 -3.00
CA SER A 96 4.30 -11.08 -4.43
C SER A 96 3.25 -11.79 -5.28
N ASP A 97 2.96 -13.05 -4.98
CA ASP A 97 1.97 -13.84 -5.71
C ASP A 97 0.57 -13.25 -5.56
N SER A 98 0.16 -12.90 -4.34
CA SER A 98 -1.09 -12.19 -4.06
C SER A 98 -1.18 -10.86 -4.82
N GLN A 99 -0.08 -10.12 -4.90
CA GLN A 99 -0.03 -8.84 -5.59
C GLN A 99 -0.20 -9.00 -7.11
N VAL A 100 0.40 -10.03 -7.71
CA VAL A 100 0.23 -10.32 -9.14
C VAL A 100 -1.22 -10.65 -9.43
N ASN A 101 -1.81 -11.58 -8.68
CA ASN A 101 -3.23 -11.96 -8.82
C ASN A 101 -4.17 -10.74 -8.65
N TYR A 102 -3.87 -9.88 -7.68
CA TYR A 102 -4.64 -8.66 -7.47
C TYR A 102 -4.52 -7.69 -8.65
N GLN A 103 -3.32 -7.52 -9.21
CA GLN A 103 -3.09 -6.66 -10.37
C GLN A 103 -3.77 -7.19 -11.63
N GLU A 104 -3.78 -8.51 -11.83
CA GLU A 104 -4.48 -9.16 -12.94
C GLU A 104 -5.99 -8.90 -12.86
N GLY A 105 -6.63 -9.16 -11.72
CA GLY A 105 -8.06 -8.89 -11.56
C GLY A 105 -8.41 -7.39 -11.70
N MET A 106 -7.55 -6.50 -11.21
CA MET A 106 -7.69 -5.05 -11.42
C MET A 106 -7.58 -4.66 -12.89
N LYS A 107 -6.64 -5.27 -13.63
CA LYS A 107 -6.45 -5.05 -15.06
C LYS A 107 -7.66 -5.55 -15.85
N GLU A 108 -8.14 -6.76 -15.59
CA GLU A 108 -9.35 -7.30 -16.23
C GLU A 108 -10.57 -6.39 -16.01
N HIS A 109 -10.74 -5.87 -14.79
CA HIS A 109 -11.82 -4.94 -14.50
C HIS A 109 -11.66 -3.62 -15.26
N TYR A 110 -10.44 -3.07 -15.31
CA TYR A 110 -10.16 -1.82 -16.02
C TYR A 110 -10.33 -1.97 -17.54
N ASP A 111 -9.84 -3.08 -18.09
CA ASP A 111 -9.85 -3.38 -19.53
C ASP A 111 -11.20 -3.89 -20.04
N ARG A 112 -12.17 -4.17 -19.15
CA ARG A 112 -13.49 -4.72 -19.53
C ARG A 112 -14.21 -3.93 -20.63
N ASN A 113 -14.07 -2.61 -20.62
CA ASN A 113 -14.66 -1.72 -21.62
C ASN A 113 -13.59 -1.10 -22.54
N ALA A 114 -12.35 -1.58 -22.49
CA ALA A 114 -11.29 -1.07 -23.33
C ALA A 114 -11.49 -1.56 -24.77
N LEU A 115 -11.60 -0.60 -25.68
CA LEU A 115 -11.59 -0.89 -27.11
C LEU A 115 -10.15 -1.10 -27.55
N ASN A 116 -9.87 -2.27 -28.12
CA ASN A 116 -8.57 -2.54 -28.72
C ASN A 116 -8.43 -1.69 -30.00
N ARG A 117 -7.67 -0.61 -29.92
CA ARG A 117 -7.38 0.28 -31.04
C ARG A 117 -5.98 -0.04 -31.56
N VAL A 118 -5.94 -0.70 -32.71
CA VAL A 118 -4.72 -0.91 -33.49
C VAL A 118 -4.65 0.22 -34.51
N SER A 119 -3.53 0.94 -34.56
CA SER A 119 -3.31 2.01 -35.53
C SER A 119 -2.30 1.55 -36.58
N GLU A 120 -2.61 1.83 -37.84
CA GLU A 120 -1.75 1.49 -38.97
C GLU A 120 -0.76 2.64 -39.29
N PRO A 121 0.44 2.35 -39.81
CA PRO A 121 1.38 3.38 -40.25
C PRO A 121 0.74 4.30 -41.30
N GLY A 122 0.60 5.59 -40.97
CA GLY A 122 -0.01 6.62 -41.83
C GLY A 122 -1.41 7.08 -41.40
N GLU A 123 -2.01 6.44 -40.40
CA GLU A 123 -3.29 6.84 -39.83
C GLU A 123 -3.14 8.07 -38.91
N LYS A 124 -4.04 9.05 -39.03
CA LYS A 124 -4.05 10.23 -38.15
C LYS A 124 -4.67 9.85 -36.80
N VAL A 125 -3.89 10.04 -35.73
CA VAL A 125 -4.34 9.76 -34.36
C VAL A 125 -4.36 11.04 -33.55
N LEU A 126 -5.38 11.18 -32.69
CA LEU A 126 -5.46 12.26 -31.73
C LEU A 126 -4.46 12.01 -30.61
N VAL A 127 -3.52 12.92 -30.42
CA VAL A 127 -2.50 12.84 -29.37
C VAL A 127 -2.85 13.82 -28.27
N PHE A 128 -2.89 13.34 -27.04
CA PHE A 128 -2.96 14.21 -25.88
C PHE A 128 -1.61 14.89 -25.68
N LEU A 129 -1.57 16.21 -25.85
CA LEU A 129 -0.41 17.02 -25.50
C LEU A 129 -0.62 17.56 -24.08
N PRO A 130 0.27 17.23 -23.12
CA PRO A 130 0.09 17.64 -21.72
C PRO A 130 0.19 19.16 -21.53
N GLU A 131 0.81 19.87 -22.48
CA GLU A 131 0.91 21.33 -22.48
C GLU A 131 0.51 21.88 -23.86
N GLY A 132 -0.50 22.75 -23.90
CA GLY A 132 -1.04 23.36 -25.11
C GLY A 132 -2.37 24.08 -24.87
N PRO A 133 -2.83 24.95 -25.79
CA PRO A 133 -4.10 25.68 -25.66
C PRO A 133 -5.33 24.77 -25.82
N ALA A 134 -5.18 23.61 -26.49
CA ALA A 134 -6.22 22.62 -26.68
C ALA A 134 -5.76 21.25 -26.16
N LYS A 135 -6.70 20.51 -25.56
CA LYS A 135 -6.45 19.24 -24.85
C LYS A 135 -6.13 18.08 -25.80
N LEU A 136 -6.38 18.22 -27.10
CA LEU A 136 -6.20 17.19 -28.13
C LEU A 136 -5.77 17.90 -29.43
N ASP A 137 -4.62 17.51 -29.98
CA ASP A 137 -4.16 17.97 -31.29
C ASP A 137 -3.97 16.75 -32.22
N CYS A 138 -4.34 16.93 -33.50
CA CYS A 138 -4.05 15.94 -34.55
C CYS A 138 -2.60 16.14 -35.02
N LYS A 139 -1.79 15.08 -35.00
CA LYS A 139 -0.49 15.02 -35.68
C LYS A 139 -0.57 14.20 -36.95
#